data_AF-A0A925K0J8-F1
#
_entry.id   AF-A0A925K0J8-F1
#
_cell.length_a   1.000
_cell.length_b   1.000
_cell.length_c   1.000
_cell.angle_alpha   90.00
_cell.angle_beta   90.00
_cell.angle_gamma   90.00
#
_symmetry.space_group_name_H-M   'P 1'
#
loop_
_entity.id
_entity.type
_entity.pdbx_description
1 polymer ?
#
loop_
_entity_poly.entity_id
_entity_poly.type
_entity_poly.pdbx_seq_one_letter_code
_entity_poly.pdbx_strand_id
1 'polypeptide(L)'
;MKILITGAGGMVGRALVAHGASRGDEVVALEREHLDITKPDDVRATFERERPDTVVNCAAWTDVDGCELNPERALSINAEAVEILATHSRLVNASFVTISTD
;
A
#
# COMPACT_ATOMS: atom_id res chain seq x y z
N MET A 1 -2.42 -17.52 -1.76
CA MET A 1 -2.85 -16.58 -0.69
C MET A 1 -3.38 -15.31 -1.34
N LYS A 2 -4.20 -14.53 -0.65
CA LYS A 2 -4.66 -13.23 -1.16
C LYS A 2 -3.71 -12.12 -0.73
N ILE A 3 -3.12 -11.43 -1.70
CA ILE A 3 -2.12 -10.39 -1.49
C ILE A 3 -2.67 -9.05 -2.00
N LEU A 4 -2.80 -8.08 -1.11
CA LEU A 4 -3.09 -6.69 -1.47
C LEU A 4 -1.78 -5.93 -1.69
N ILE A 5 -1.62 -5.30 -2.85
CA ILE A 5 -0.45 -4.48 -3.19
C ILE A 5 -0.94 -3.06 -3.45
N THR A 6 -0.53 -2.10 -2.61
CA THR A 6 -0.78 -0.67 -2.85
C THR A 6 0.37 -0.05 -3.65
N GLY A 7 0.10 1.01 -4.41
CA GLY A 7 1.12 1.59 -5.30
C GLY A 7 1.51 0.63 -6.42
N ALA A 8 0.58 -0.22 -6.85
CA ALA A 8 0.83 -1.28 -7.82
C ALA A 8 1.34 -0.78 -9.18
N GLY A 9 1.06 0.47 -9.54
CA GLY A 9 1.55 1.12 -10.76
C GLY A 9 3.03 1.53 -10.72
N GLY A 10 3.66 1.50 -9.54
CA GLY A 10 5.08 1.79 -9.37
C GLY A 10 6.00 0.64 -9.79
N MET A 11 7.32 0.89 -9.81
CA MET A 11 8.31 -0.09 -10.28
C MET A 11 8.28 -1.40 -9.46
N VAL A 12 8.34 -1.29 -8.13
CA VAL A 12 8.30 -2.45 -7.23
C VAL A 12 6.92 -3.11 -7.26
N GLY A 13 5.85 -2.30 -7.24
CA GLY A 13 4.47 -2.78 -7.30
C GLY A 13 4.22 -3.69 -8.51
N ARG A 14 4.60 -3.24 -9.72
CA ARG A 14 4.46 -4.02 -10.97
C ARG A 14 5.23 -5.34 -10.91
N ALA A 15 6.46 -5.32 -10.39
CA ALA A 15 7.28 -6.52 -10.26
C ALA A 15 6.65 -7.54 -9.29
N LEU A 16 6.13 -7.08 -8.15
CA LEU A 16 5.46 -7.92 -7.17
C LEU A 16 4.14 -8.49 -7.69
N VAL A 17 3.36 -7.71 -8.44
CA VAL A 17 2.13 -8.18 -9.08
C VAL A 17 2.43 -9.31 -10.06
N ALA A 18 3.41 -9.12 -10.95
CA ALA A 18 3.84 -10.16 -11.90
C ALA A 18 4.34 -11.41 -11.17
N HIS A 19 5.13 -11.24 -10.11
CA HIS A 19 5.66 -12.35 -9.33
C HIS A 19 4.55 -13.13 -8.60
N GLY A 20 3.64 -12.46 -7.90
CA GLY A 20 2.53 -13.11 -7.21
C GLY A 20 1.62 -13.88 -8.16
N ALA A 21 1.29 -13.29 -9.32
CA ALA A 21 0.50 -13.97 -10.35
C ALA A 21 1.22 -15.23 -10.87
N SER A 22 2.54 -15.17 -11.09
CA SER A 22 3.33 -16.33 -11.54
C SER A 22 3.37 -17.49 -10.52
N ARG A 23 3.12 -17.20 -9.24
CA ARG A 23 3.04 -18.19 -8.16
C ARG A 23 1.63 -18.75 -7.94
N GLY A 24 0.63 -18.21 -8.63
CA GLY A 24 -0.77 -18.58 -8.46
C GLY A 24 -1.45 -17.92 -7.25
N ASP A 25 -0.90 -16.82 -6.74
CA ASP A 25 -1.55 -16.04 -5.68
C ASP A 25 -2.71 -15.19 -6.22
N GLU A 26 -3.70 -14.92 -5.37
CA GLU A 26 -4.78 -13.98 -5.68
C GLU A 26 -4.28 -12.56 -5.41
N VAL A 27 -3.83 -11.87 -6.46
CA VAL A 27 -3.23 -10.55 -6.34
C VAL A 27 -4.28 -9.46 -6.55
N VAL A 28 -4.50 -8.65 -5.51
CA VAL A 28 -5.28 -7.42 -5.56
C VAL A 28 -4.31 -6.25 -5.74
N ALA A 29 -4.16 -5.79 -6.98
CA ALA A 29 -3.25 -4.74 -7.37
C ALA A 29 -3.96 -3.38 -7.42
N LEU A 30 -3.70 -2.49 -6.45
CA LEU A 30 -4.34 -1.18 -6.40
C LEU A 30 -3.33 -0.06 -6.67
N GLU A 31 -3.61 0.69 -7.73
CA GLU A 31 -2.95 1.97 -8.02
C GLU A 31 -3.63 3.12 -7.26
N ARG A 32 -3.02 4.30 -7.26
CA ARG A 32 -3.52 5.48 -6.54
C ARG A 32 -4.95 5.85 -6.89
N GLU A 33 -5.36 5.66 -8.15
CA GLU A 33 -6.71 5.95 -8.64
C GLU A 33 -7.77 5.02 -8.04
N HIS A 34 -7.36 3.83 -7.59
CA HIS A 34 -8.24 2.80 -7.04
C HIS A 34 -8.24 2.77 -5.51
N LEU A 35 -7.13 3.21 -4.89
CA LEU A 35 -7.01 3.36 -3.44
C LEU A 35 -6.09 4.54 -3.11
N ASP A 36 -6.69 5.57 -2.52
CA ASP A 36 -5.94 6.64 -1.86
C ASP A 36 -5.65 6.24 -0.41
N ILE A 37 -4.40 5.84 -0.15
CA ILE A 37 -3.99 5.35 1.18
C ILE A 37 -4.03 6.43 2.26
N THR A 38 -4.16 7.71 1.88
CA THR A 38 -4.33 8.82 2.82
C THR A 38 -5.76 8.96 3.32
N LYS A 39 -6.71 8.20 2.77
CA LYS A 39 -8.13 8.24 3.14
C LYS A 39 -8.51 7.00 3.95
N PRO A 40 -8.73 7.12 5.27
CA PRO A 40 -9.09 5.99 6.12
C PRO A 40 -10.34 5.22 5.67
N ASP A 41 -11.32 5.91 5.10
CA ASP A 41 -12.57 5.29 4.64
C ASP A 41 -12.35 4.41 3.40
N ASP A 42 -11.50 4.83 2.46
CA ASP A 42 -11.14 4.06 1.27
C ASP A 42 -10.35 2.80 1.66
N VAL A 43 -9.42 2.95 2.61
CA VAL A 43 -8.67 1.82 3.18
C VAL A 43 -9.60 0.86 3.88
N ARG A 44 -10.48 1.34 4.77
CA ARG A 44 -11.45 0.49 5.49
C ARG A 44 -12.31 -0.31 4.52
N ALA A 45 -12.93 0.36 3.54
CA ALA A 45 -13.79 -0.29 2.56
C ALA A 45 -13.05 -1.36 1.73
N THR A 46 -11.78 -1.10 1.40
CA THR A 46 -10.93 -2.06 0.70
C THR A 46 -10.62 -3.28 1.56
N PHE A 47 -10.25 -3.10 2.83
CA PHE A 47 -9.94 -4.22 3.72
C PHE A 47 -11.17 -5.08 4.02
N GLU A 48 -12.35 -4.46 4.18
CA GLU A 48 -13.62 -5.18 4.38
C GLU A 48 -14.01 -6.00 3.16
N ARG A 49 -13.82 -5.45 1.95
CA ARG A 49 -14.14 -6.11 0.68
C ARG A 49 -13.16 -7.23 0.35
N GLU A 50 -11.87 -6.94 0.43
CA GLU A 50 -10.84 -7.86 -0.09
C GLU A 50 -10.42 -8.91 0.93
N ARG A 51 -10.36 -8.54 2.22
CA ARG A 51 -9.88 -9.40 3.32
C ARG A 51 -8.55 -10.11 3.00
N PRO A 52 -7.45 -9.37 2.76
CA PRO A 52 -6.18 -9.95 2.34
C PRO A 52 -5.52 -10.77 3.46
N ASP A 53 -4.71 -11.76 3.08
CA ASP A 53 -3.80 -12.48 3.99
C ASP A 53 -2.50 -11.69 4.21
N THR A 54 -2.12 -10.89 3.21
CA THR A 54 -0.89 -10.07 3.24
C THR A 54 -1.11 -8.76 2.51
N VAL A 55 -0.54 -7.69 3.05
CA VAL A 55 -0.55 -6.36 2.46
C VAL A 55 0.89 -5.91 2.25
N VAL A 56 1.21 -5.50 1.02
CA VAL A 56 2.52 -4.95 0.66
C VAL A 56 2.34 -3.50 0.21
N ASN A 57 2.81 -2.56 1.04
CA ASN A 57 2.77 -1.15 0.75
C ASN A 57 3.96 -0.74 -0.13
N CYS A 58 3.69 -0.48 -1.41
CA CYS A 58 4.64 0.13 -2.35
C CYS A 58 4.29 1.59 -2.67
N ALA A 59 3.22 2.13 -2.09
CA ALA A 59 2.85 3.53 -2.26
C ALA A 59 3.70 4.42 -1.34
N ALA A 60 4.32 5.42 -1.94
CA ALA A 60 5.10 6.45 -1.27
C ALA A 60 5.17 7.70 -2.15
N TRP A 61 5.44 8.85 -1.55
CA TRP A 61 5.90 10.03 -2.28
C TRP A 61 7.43 10.06 -2.28
N THR A 62 8.02 9.81 -3.45
CA THR A 62 9.46 9.59 -3.64
C THR A 62 10.19 10.76 -4.29
N ASP A 63 9.50 11.89 -4.48
CA ASP A 63 10.12 13.15 -4.92
C ASP A 63 10.77 13.81 -3.70
N VAL A 64 12.07 13.57 -3.52
CA VAL A 64 12.83 14.01 -2.34
C VAL A 64 12.79 15.53 -2.19
N ASP A 65 13.05 16.27 -3.27
CA ASP A 65 12.99 17.73 -3.26
C ASP A 65 11.56 18.22 -2.97
N GLY A 66 10.55 17.56 -3.55
CA GLY A 66 9.14 17.85 -3.28
C GLY A 66 8.74 17.63 -1.82
N CYS A 67 9.31 16.60 -1.17
CA CYS A 67 9.10 16.30 0.24
C CYS A 67 9.73 17.35 1.16
N GLU A 68 10.94 17.81 0.86
CA GLU A 68 11.60 18.92 1.61
C GLU A 68 10.78 20.22 1.52
N LEU A 69 10.20 20.48 0.35
CA LEU A 69 9.36 21.67 0.13
C LEU A 69 7.97 21.55 0.79
N ASN A 70 7.46 20.34 1.01
CA ASN A 70 6.12 20.09 1.56
C ASN A 70 6.13 18.95 2.61
N PRO A 71 6.72 19.18 3.79
CA PRO A 71 6.90 18.14 4.81
C PRO A 71 5.58 17.58 5.32
N GLU A 72 4.52 18.39 5.41
CA GLU A 72 3.18 17.91 5.83
C GLU A 72 2.62 16.85 4.88
N ARG A 73 2.76 17.09 3.57
CA ARG A 73 2.32 16.12 2.56
C ARG A 73 3.22 14.87 2.55
N ALA A 74 4.52 15.04 2.78
CA ALA A 74 5.43 13.92 2.94
C ALA A 74 5.05 13.04 4.14
N LEU A 75 4.75 13.65 5.29
CA LEU A 75 4.29 12.93 6.49
C LEU A 75 2.93 12.24 6.26
N SER A 76 1.98 12.93 5.64
CA SER A 76 0.66 12.37 5.34
C SER A 76 0.74 11.10 4.48
N ILE A 77 1.62 11.08 3.47
CA ILE A 77 1.75 9.94 2.55
C ILE A 77 2.71 8.87 3.08
N ASN A 78 3.86 9.25 3.61
CA ASN A 78 4.94 8.30 3.93
C ASN A 78 4.90 7.81 5.38
N ALA A 79 4.08 8.41 6.25
CA ALA A 79 3.94 8.00 7.65
C ALA A 79 2.49 7.72 8.04
N GLU A 80 1.61 8.72 7.96
CA GLU A 80 0.22 8.59 8.45
C GLU A 80 -0.57 7.56 7.64
N ALA A 81 -0.47 7.59 6.31
CA ALA A 81 -1.09 6.57 5.46
C ALA A 81 -0.55 5.16 5.71
N VAL A 82 0.72 5.02 6.08
CA VAL A 82 1.33 3.74 6.43
C VAL A 82 0.77 3.22 7.75
N GLU A 83 0.56 4.10 8.74
CA GLU A 83 -0.11 3.76 10.00
C GLU A 83 -1.54 3.27 9.77
N ILE A 84 -2.30 3.93 8.89
CA ILE A 84 -3.66 3.53 8.51
C ILE A 84 -3.65 2.10 7.94
N LEU A 85 -2.77 1.82 6.97
CA LEU A 85 -2.64 0.48 6.37
C LEU A 85 -2.24 -0.59 7.39
N ALA A 86 -1.27 -0.29 8.27
CA ALA A 86 -0.81 -1.21 9.30
C ALA A 86 -1.94 -1.52 10.31
N THR A 87 -2.69 -0.49 10.71
CA THR A 87 -3.84 -0.62 11.61
C THR A 87 -4.91 -1.54 11.02
N HIS A 88 -5.30 -1.30 9.76
CA HIS A 88 -6.30 -2.13 9.09
C HIS A 88 -5.79 -3.55 8.82
N SER A 89 -4.50 -3.73 8.53
CA SER A 89 -3.87 -5.05 8.41
C SER A 89 -3.97 -5.84 9.70
N ARG A 90 -3.70 -5.21 10.84
CA ARG A 90 -3.87 -5.82 12.15
C ARG A 90 -5.32 -6.24 12.41
N LEU A 91 -6.29 -5.39 12.08
CA LEU A 91 -7.71 -5.67 12.30
C LEU A 91 -8.21 -6.92 11.53
N VAL A 92 -7.64 -7.19 10.35
CA VAL A 92 -7.98 -8.39 9.56
C VAL A 92 -7.03 -9.56 9.75
N ASN A 93 -6.04 -9.44 10.64
CA ASN A 93 -4.95 -10.40 10.85
C ASN A 93 -4.09 -10.66 9.59
N ALA A 94 -3.90 -9.66 8.74
CA ALA A 94 -2.99 -9.73 7.60
C ALA A 94 -1.54 -9.47 8.02
N SER A 95 -0.60 -10.14 7.36
CA SER A 95 0.82 -9.73 7.41
C SER A 95 0.99 -8.40 6.70
N PHE A 96 1.82 -7.50 7.25
CA PHE A 96 2.05 -6.18 6.68
C PHE A 96 3.54 -5.97 6.37
N VAL A 97 3.82 -5.56 5.14
CA VAL A 97 5.16 -5.18 4.66
C VAL A 97 5.08 -3.78 4.09
N THR A 98 6.01 -2.91 4.47
CA THR A 98 6.19 -1.60 3.84
C THR A 98 7.61 -1.47 3.33
N ILE A 99 7.77 -0.93 2.13
CA ILE A 99 9.08 -0.59 1.60
C ILE A 99 9.53 0.74 2.22
N SER A 100 10.80 0.80 2.62
CA SER A 100 11.44 1.99 3.19
C SER A 100 12.70 2.35 2.39
N THR A 101 13.55 3.21 2.92
CA THR A 101 14.76 3.72 2.27
C THR A 101 15.93 3.76 3.27
N ASP A 102 17.15 3.81 2.75
CA ASP A 102 18.39 4.06 3.50
C ASP A 102 18.56 5.51 3.97
#